data_AF-A0A0N0VL96-F1
#
_entry.id   AF-A0A0N0VL96-F1
#
_cell.length_a   1.000
_cell.length_b   1.000
_cell.length_c   1.000
_cell.angle_alpha   90.00
_cell.angle_beta   90.00
_cell.angle_gamma   90.00
#
_symmetry.space_group_name_H-M   'P 1'
#
loop_
_entity.id
_entity.type
_entity.pdbx_description
1 polymer ?
#
loop_
_entity_poly.entity_id
_entity_poly.type
_entity_poly.pdbx_seq_one_letter_code
_entity_poly.pdbx_strand_id
1 'polypeptide(L)'
;EIKSKLVAASEPGVDRSKIQSEISELQNQLTSIAESATFSGENWLSTDSSVAGYSATKSVVASFNRASDGSVSLATIDIDTSTTVLFDAGTGTTEVGLLDTEYTVNNGAATPVAVTYTVSTLDITAANVDDTVLADMISNVDATVEALTTSASDLGTSKKRINLQTTFVGDLMDAIERGIGKLVDADMTEESTRLQALQVQQQLGVQSLSIANGNAQTILSLFR
;
A
#
# COMPACT_ATOMS: atom_id res chain seq x y z
N GLU A 1 16.95 -3.04 20.87
CA GLU A 1 17.56 -2.42 22.07
C GLU A 1 17.05 -3.02 23.38
N ILE A 2 15.72 -3.17 23.54
CA ILE A 2 15.11 -3.83 24.71
C ILE A 2 15.78 -5.17 25.04
N LYS A 3 15.99 -6.06 24.06
CA LYS A 3 16.73 -7.32 24.25
C LYS A 3 18.10 -7.11 24.90
N SER A 4 18.89 -6.15 24.41
CA SER A 4 20.23 -5.86 24.94
C SER A 4 20.16 -5.41 26.40
N LYS A 5 19.14 -4.61 26.74
CA LYS A 5 18.86 -4.20 28.12
C LYS A 5 18.44 -5.36 29.01
N LEU A 6 17.64 -6.30 28.51
CA LEU A 6 17.28 -7.53 29.22
C LEU A 6 18.48 -8.44 29.46
N VAL A 7 19.36 -8.58 28.47
CA VAL A 7 20.63 -9.32 28.64
C VAL A 7 21.50 -8.63 29.70
N ALA A 8 21.64 -7.30 29.66
CA ALA A 8 22.36 -6.57 30.70
C ALA A 8 21.73 -6.75 32.09
N ALA A 9 20.40 -6.84 32.20
CA ALA A 9 19.69 -7.10 33.45
C ALA A 9 19.92 -8.51 34.02
N SER A 10 20.38 -9.45 33.19
CA SER A 10 20.73 -10.82 33.60
C SER A 10 22.13 -10.91 34.24
N GLU A 11 22.96 -9.87 34.09
CA GLU A 11 24.29 -9.84 34.70
C GLU A 11 24.18 -9.61 36.22
N PRO A 12 24.95 -10.34 37.05
CA PRO A 12 24.91 -10.16 38.50
C PRO A 12 25.47 -8.79 38.92
N GLY A 13 24.80 -8.13 39.87
CA GLY A 13 25.25 -6.86 40.46
C GLY A 13 24.74 -5.60 39.75
N VAL A 14 23.86 -5.73 38.76
CA VAL A 14 23.21 -4.60 38.09
C VAL A 14 21.94 -4.15 38.82
N ASP A 15 21.63 -2.86 38.71
CA ASP A 15 20.40 -2.28 39.25
C ASP A 15 19.25 -2.44 38.25
N ARG A 16 18.44 -3.49 38.44
CA ARG A 16 17.28 -3.81 37.59
C ARG A 16 16.26 -2.66 37.51
N SER A 17 16.16 -1.80 38.52
CA SER A 17 15.21 -0.68 38.52
C SER A 17 15.58 0.41 37.49
N LYS A 18 16.88 0.70 37.36
CA LYS A 18 17.38 1.64 36.36
C LYS A 18 17.23 1.09 34.95
N ILE A 19 17.56 -0.19 34.77
CA ILE A 19 17.40 -0.85 33.47
C ILE A 19 15.91 -0.89 33.08
N GLN A 20 15.01 -1.17 34.02
CA GLN A 20 13.57 -1.12 33.77
C GLN A 20 13.10 0.27 33.34
N SER A 21 13.62 1.34 33.94
CA SER A 21 13.26 2.71 33.53
C SER A 21 13.67 2.99 32.07
N GLU A 22 14.83 2.49 31.64
CA GLU A 22 15.26 2.59 30.24
C GLU A 22 14.40 1.71 29.31
N ILE A 23 14.03 0.49 29.75
CA ILE A 23 13.13 -0.39 29.00
C ILE A 23 11.75 0.26 28.82
N SER A 24 11.19 0.84 29.89
CA SER A 24 9.90 1.53 29.82
C SER A 24 9.92 2.73 28.88
N GLU A 25 11.02 3.48 28.81
CA GLU A 25 11.16 4.56 27.83
C GLU A 25 11.19 4.01 26.39
N LEU A 26 11.92 2.91 26.15
CA LEU A 26 11.93 2.26 24.83
C LEU A 26 10.55 1.70 24.44
N GLN A 27 9.80 1.14 25.40
CA GLN A 27 8.42 0.67 25.21
C GLN A 27 7.48 1.83 24.87
N ASN A 28 7.60 2.96 25.57
CA ASN A 28 6.83 4.18 25.30
C ASN A 28 7.12 4.73 23.90
N GLN A 29 8.39 4.77 23.50
CA GLN A 29 8.79 5.20 22.16
C GLN A 29 8.21 4.29 21.08
N LEU A 30 8.24 2.97 21.29
CA LEU A 30 7.65 2.01 20.36
C LEU A 30 6.14 2.24 20.23
N THR A 31 5.44 2.35 21.35
CA THR A 31 4.00 2.64 21.40
C THR A 31 3.68 3.94 20.65
N SER A 32 4.42 5.01 20.92
CA SER A 32 4.23 6.31 20.25
C SER A 32 4.48 6.25 18.73
N ILE A 33 5.48 5.50 18.28
CA ILE A 33 5.74 5.30 16.84
C ILE A 33 4.60 4.51 16.20
N ALA A 34 4.12 3.45 16.85
CA ALA A 34 3.04 2.65 16.32
C ALA A 34 1.73 3.45 16.27
N GLU A 35 1.39 4.21 17.31
CA GLU A 35 0.17 5.04 17.37
C GLU A 35 0.20 6.21 16.36
N SER A 36 1.37 6.80 16.11
CA SER A 36 1.52 7.91 15.16
C SER A 36 1.57 7.47 13.69
N ALA A 37 1.72 6.18 13.41
CA ALA A 37 1.76 5.63 12.06
C ALA A 37 0.37 5.65 11.39
N THR A 38 -0.04 6.82 10.90
CA THR A 38 -1.30 6.99 10.16
C THR A 38 -1.09 7.04 8.64
N PHE A 39 -1.91 6.31 7.90
CA PHE A 39 -2.05 6.38 6.46
C PHE A 39 -3.50 6.68 6.10
N SER A 40 -3.74 7.80 5.41
CA SER A 40 -5.09 8.23 5.00
C SER A 40 -6.12 8.32 6.15
N GLY A 41 -5.66 8.61 7.37
CA GLY A 41 -6.50 8.70 8.56
C GLY A 41 -6.76 7.38 9.29
N GLU A 42 -6.25 6.26 8.77
CA GLU A 42 -6.26 4.96 9.47
C GLU A 42 -4.87 4.63 10.00
N ASN A 43 -4.81 3.89 11.10
CA ASN A 43 -3.58 3.28 11.60
C ASN A 43 -3.66 1.76 11.34
N TRP A 44 -2.63 1.20 10.69
CA TRP A 44 -2.57 -0.23 10.35
C TRP A 44 -1.63 -1.01 11.28
N LEU A 45 -0.89 -0.31 12.15
CA LEU A 45 0.01 -0.89 13.15
C LEU A 45 -0.60 -0.91 14.55
N SER A 46 -1.55 -0.03 14.83
CA SER A 46 -2.36 -0.02 16.05
C SER A 46 -3.82 -0.10 15.66
N THR A 47 -4.49 -1.21 16.02
CA THR A 47 -5.89 -1.46 15.69
C THR A 47 -6.70 -1.87 16.92
N ASP A 48 -8.00 -2.00 16.73
CA ASP A 48 -8.89 -2.61 17.72
C ASP A 48 -9.75 -3.64 16.99
N SER A 49 -9.36 -4.91 17.13
CA SER A 49 -10.07 -6.05 16.54
C SER A 49 -11.47 -6.27 17.13
N SER A 50 -11.76 -5.70 18.30
CA SER A 50 -13.06 -5.84 18.96
C SER A 50 -14.13 -4.90 18.42
N VAL A 51 -13.73 -3.89 17.62
CA VAL A 51 -14.66 -2.94 17.01
C VAL A 51 -15.46 -3.61 15.89
N ALA A 52 -16.78 -3.40 15.90
CA ALA A 52 -17.66 -3.88 14.85
C ALA A 52 -17.25 -3.32 13.48
N GLY A 53 -16.96 -4.21 12.53
CA GLY A 53 -16.49 -3.84 11.19
C GLY A 53 -14.98 -3.85 11.02
N TYR A 54 -14.23 -4.36 12.00
CA TYR A 54 -12.82 -4.67 11.84
C TYR A 54 -12.61 -5.61 10.64
N SER A 55 -11.58 -5.30 9.84
CA SER A 55 -11.10 -6.14 8.77
C SER A 55 -9.58 -6.21 8.87
N ALA A 56 -9.08 -7.44 9.04
CA ALA A 56 -7.65 -7.74 8.97
C ALA A 56 -7.10 -7.60 7.54
N THR A 57 -7.95 -7.44 6.52
CA THR A 57 -7.49 -7.18 5.15
C THR A 57 -7.75 -5.75 4.77
N LYS A 58 -6.69 -5.03 4.39
CA LYS A 58 -6.72 -3.67 3.88
C LYS A 58 -6.46 -3.68 2.37
N SER A 59 -7.36 -3.08 1.62
CA SER A 59 -7.29 -3.08 0.15
C SER A 59 -6.79 -1.75 -0.38
N VAL A 60 -5.76 -1.79 -1.23
CA VAL A 60 -5.25 -0.63 -1.98
C VAL A 60 -5.71 -0.72 -3.42
N VAL A 61 -6.27 0.36 -3.98
CA VAL A 61 -6.69 0.38 -5.39
C VAL A 61 -5.48 0.27 -6.30
N ALA A 62 -5.51 -0.73 -7.18
CA ALA A 62 -4.38 -1.17 -8.00
C ALA A 62 -4.60 -0.90 -9.48
N SER A 63 -5.84 -1.03 -9.97
CA SER A 63 -6.18 -0.63 -11.34
C SER A 63 -7.65 -0.24 -11.50
N PHE A 64 -7.92 0.53 -12.54
CA PHE A 64 -9.25 0.83 -13.04
C PHE A 64 -9.46 0.06 -14.34
N ASN A 65 -10.44 -0.84 -14.37
CA ASN A 65 -10.76 -1.63 -15.54
C ASN A 65 -12.15 -1.22 -16.06
N ARG A 66 -12.28 -1.08 -17.38
CA ARG A 66 -13.56 -0.86 -18.05
C ARG A 66 -13.77 -1.94 -19.09
N ALA A 67 -14.82 -2.73 -18.94
CA ALA A 67 -15.14 -3.80 -19.86
C ALA A 67 -15.89 -3.28 -21.10
N SER A 68 -15.96 -4.11 -22.14
CA SER A 68 -16.59 -3.77 -23.42
C SER A 68 -18.10 -3.53 -23.34
N ASP A 69 -18.73 -3.96 -22.25
CA ASP A 69 -20.15 -3.71 -21.93
C ASP A 69 -20.37 -2.36 -21.23
N GLY A 70 -19.30 -1.60 -20.96
CA GLY A 70 -19.35 -0.32 -20.25
C GLY A 70 -19.31 -0.44 -18.72
N SER A 71 -19.24 -1.66 -18.17
CA SER A 71 -19.05 -1.85 -16.73
C SER A 71 -17.65 -1.41 -16.30
N VAL A 72 -17.57 -0.84 -15.10
CA VAL A 72 -16.34 -0.34 -14.50
C VAL A 72 -16.08 -1.12 -13.22
N SER A 73 -14.86 -1.61 -13.04
CA SER A 73 -14.42 -2.33 -11.85
C SER A 73 -13.05 -1.84 -11.40
N LEU A 74 -12.82 -1.81 -10.10
CA LEU A 74 -11.50 -1.55 -9.52
C LEU A 74 -10.85 -2.90 -9.19
N ALA A 75 -9.61 -3.09 -9.60
CA ALA A 75 -8.78 -4.15 -9.04
C ALA A 75 -8.08 -3.62 -7.80
N THR A 76 -8.02 -4.41 -6.74
CA THR A 76 -7.35 -4.07 -5.49
C THR A 76 -6.18 -5.01 -5.20
N ILE A 77 -5.21 -4.47 -4.48
CA ILE A 77 -4.12 -5.19 -3.84
C ILE A 77 -4.52 -5.32 -2.39
N ASP A 78 -4.84 -6.54 -1.98
CA ASP A 78 -5.20 -6.85 -0.60
C ASP A 78 -3.94 -7.10 0.22
N ILE A 79 -3.85 -6.41 1.36
CA ILE A 79 -2.77 -6.49 2.33
C ILE A 79 -3.37 -7.06 3.61
N ASP A 80 -2.87 -8.21 4.04
CA ASP A 80 -3.24 -8.81 5.31
C ASP A 80 -2.47 -8.11 6.44
N THR A 81 -3.19 -7.43 7.33
CA THR A 81 -2.66 -6.74 8.48
C THR A 81 -2.67 -7.60 9.74
N SER A 82 -3.28 -8.79 9.75
CA SER A 82 -3.29 -9.66 10.95
C SER A 82 -1.89 -9.99 11.46
N THR A 83 -0.91 -10.13 10.56
CA THR A 83 0.49 -10.40 10.89
C THR A 83 1.33 -9.13 11.04
N THR A 84 0.76 -7.96 10.75
CA THR A 84 1.48 -6.68 10.69
C THR A 84 1.13 -5.74 11.85
N VAL A 85 -0.02 -5.95 12.50
CA VAL A 85 -0.46 -5.17 13.66
C VAL A 85 0.52 -5.38 14.82
N LEU A 86 0.99 -4.26 15.38
CA LEU A 86 1.91 -4.23 16.52
C LEU A 86 1.14 -4.20 17.84
N PHE A 87 0.05 -3.43 17.88
CA PHE A 87 -0.83 -3.27 19.04
C PHE A 87 -2.27 -3.48 18.62
N ASP A 88 -2.98 -4.31 19.35
CA ASP A 88 -4.41 -4.50 19.26
C ASP A 88 -5.06 -4.20 20.60
N ALA A 89 -6.02 -3.27 20.60
CA ALA A 89 -6.81 -2.93 21.79
C ALA A 89 -7.96 -3.93 22.04
N GLY A 90 -8.13 -4.91 21.16
CA GLY A 90 -9.13 -5.95 21.29
C GLY A 90 -8.86 -6.83 22.51
N THR A 91 -9.93 -7.24 23.17
CA THR A 91 -9.87 -8.10 24.37
C THR A 91 -9.88 -9.60 24.03
N GLY A 92 -9.76 -9.94 22.74
CA GLY A 92 -9.80 -11.32 22.24
C GLY A 92 -8.41 -11.97 22.25
N THR A 93 -8.35 -13.28 22.49
CA THR A 93 -7.09 -14.05 22.50
C THR A 93 -6.67 -14.56 21.12
N THR A 94 -7.37 -14.15 20.05
CA THR A 94 -7.21 -14.71 18.69
C THR A 94 -6.59 -13.73 17.72
N GLU A 95 -6.86 -12.43 17.88
CA GLU A 95 -6.22 -11.34 17.16
C GLU A 95 -5.46 -10.47 18.18
N VAL A 96 -4.22 -10.86 18.46
CA VAL A 96 -3.29 -10.11 19.33
C VAL A 96 -2.23 -9.45 18.44
N GLY A 97 -1.86 -8.22 18.77
CA GLY A 97 -0.74 -7.54 18.15
C GLY A 97 0.60 -8.19 18.50
N LEU A 98 1.59 -8.01 17.64
CA LEU A 98 2.91 -8.63 17.82
C LEU A 98 3.59 -8.25 19.14
N LEU A 99 3.26 -7.10 19.73
CA LEU A 99 3.86 -6.60 20.97
C LEU A 99 2.95 -6.72 22.19
N ASP A 100 1.65 -6.94 22.01
CA ASP A 100 0.69 -7.24 23.09
C ASP A 100 0.45 -8.73 23.29
N THR A 101 1.06 -9.59 22.46
CA THR A 101 0.97 -11.04 22.62
C THR A 101 1.34 -11.42 24.05
N GLU A 102 0.41 -12.10 24.72
CA GLU A 102 0.56 -12.50 26.10
C GLU A 102 1.45 -13.73 26.23
N TYR A 103 2.54 -13.60 26.96
CA TYR A 103 3.43 -14.70 27.31
C TYR A 103 3.23 -15.05 28.78
N THR A 104 2.98 -16.33 29.05
CA THR A 104 2.91 -16.85 30.42
C THR A 104 4.06 -17.82 30.65
N VAL A 105 4.89 -17.52 31.65
CA VAL A 105 6.06 -18.32 32.02
C VAL A 105 5.99 -18.66 33.51
N ASN A 106 6.52 -19.81 33.89
CA ASN A 106 6.51 -20.23 35.29
C ASN A 106 7.86 -19.90 35.93
N ASN A 107 7.81 -19.19 37.06
CA ASN A 107 9.01 -18.89 37.85
C ASN A 107 9.68 -20.17 38.39
N GLY A 108 11.01 -20.18 38.54
CA GLY A 108 11.82 -21.30 39.00
C GLY A 108 11.71 -21.65 40.50
N ALA A 109 10.65 -21.20 41.17
CA ALA A 109 10.39 -21.45 42.58
C ALA A 109 9.89 -22.88 42.85
N ALA A 110 10.06 -23.37 44.09
CA ALA A 110 9.61 -24.70 44.52
C ALA A 110 8.09 -24.92 44.34
N THR A 111 7.31 -23.85 44.43
CA THR A 111 5.92 -23.77 43.94
C THR A 111 5.89 -22.79 42.78
N PRO A 112 5.81 -23.25 41.52
CA PRO A 112 5.84 -22.37 40.36
C PRO A 112 4.67 -21.39 40.39
N VAL A 113 4.98 -20.12 40.13
CA VAL A 113 3.99 -19.05 39.96
C VAL A 113 4.04 -18.63 38.50
N ALA A 114 2.87 -18.60 37.85
CA ALA A 114 2.74 -18.10 36.49
C ALA A 114 2.91 -16.58 36.50
N VAL A 115 3.86 -16.09 35.71
CA VAL A 115 4.09 -14.68 35.42
C VAL A 115 3.63 -14.44 34.00
N THR A 116 2.67 -13.53 33.86
CA THR A 116 2.06 -13.17 32.58
C THR A 116 2.50 -11.76 32.22
N TYR A 117 3.04 -11.58 31.02
CA TYR A 117 3.49 -10.29 30.52
C TYR A 117 3.39 -10.21 28.99
N THR A 118 3.47 -8.99 28.46
CA THR A 118 3.63 -8.73 27.03
C THR A 118 4.99 -8.06 26.80
N VAL A 119 5.45 -8.00 25.55
CA VAL A 119 6.69 -7.26 25.24
C VAL A 119 6.53 -5.76 25.46
N SER A 120 5.32 -5.23 25.26
CA SER A 120 5.00 -3.81 25.46
C SER A 120 4.93 -3.40 26.93
N THR A 121 4.54 -4.29 27.85
CA THR A 121 4.37 -3.98 29.28
C THR A 121 5.30 -4.79 30.20
N LEU A 122 6.36 -5.35 29.64
CA LEU A 122 7.36 -6.13 30.39
C LEU A 122 7.93 -5.33 31.57
N ASP A 123 7.94 -5.95 32.75
CA ASP A 123 8.54 -5.41 33.97
C ASP A 123 9.50 -6.42 34.61
N ILE A 124 10.81 -6.14 34.55
CA ILE A 124 11.87 -6.98 35.15
C ILE A 124 11.98 -6.83 36.67
N THR A 125 11.25 -5.87 37.26
CA THR A 125 11.21 -5.62 38.70
C THR A 125 9.96 -6.19 39.38
N ALA A 126 9.04 -6.75 38.59
CA ALA A 126 7.82 -7.35 39.09
C ALA A 126 8.08 -8.53 40.03
N ALA A 127 7.12 -8.78 40.93
CA ALA A 127 7.21 -9.90 41.85
C ALA A 127 7.26 -11.25 41.10
N ASN A 128 8.09 -12.18 41.60
CA ASN A 128 8.30 -13.51 41.01
C ASN A 128 8.99 -13.51 39.64
N VAL A 129 9.69 -12.43 39.27
CA VAL A 129 10.61 -12.45 38.12
C VAL A 129 12.00 -12.90 38.61
N ASP A 130 12.30 -14.18 38.42
CA ASP A 130 13.66 -14.72 38.62
C ASP A 130 14.46 -14.81 37.30
N ASP A 131 15.65 -15.40 37.37
CA ASP A 131 16.53 -15.53 36.21
C ASP A 131 15.97 -16.49 35.14
N THR A 132 15.07 -17.42 35.50
CA THR A 132 14.37 -18.29 34.53
C THR A 132 13.35 -17.49 33.74
N VAL A 133 12.54 -16.68 34.44
CA VAL A 133 11.58 -15.77 33.81
C VAL A 133 12.31 -14.78 32.91
N LEU A 134 13.43 -14.21 33.37
CA LEU A 134 14.21 -13.26 32.58
C LEU A 134 14.82 -13.89 31.31
N ALA A 135 15.26 -15.16 31.37
CA ALA A 135 15.72 -15.89 30.20
C ALA A 135 14.59 -16.09 29.17
N ASP A 136 13.40 -16.44 29.62
CA ASP A 136 12.22 -16.56 28.75
C ASP A 136 11.81 -15.19 28.19
N MET A 137 11.90 -14.11 28.97
CA MET A 137 11.64 -12.75 28.49
C MET A 137 12.57 -12.37 27.33
N ILE A 138 13.86 -12.73 27.42
CA ILE A 138 14.83 -12.52 26.33
C ILE A 138 14.42 -13.34 25.09
N SER A 139 14.04 -14.61 25.27
CA SER A 139 13.60 -15.49 24.17
C SER A 139 12.31 -15.01 23.51
N ASN A 140 11.36 -14.49 24.30
CA ASN A 140 10.09 -13.98 23.79
C ASN A 140 10.28 -12.67 23.02
N VAL A 141 11.13 -11.76 23.53
CA VAL A 141 11.53 -10.56 22.76
C VAL A 141 12.23 -10.93 21.45
N ASP A 142 13.04 -12.00 21.43
CA ASP A 142 13.64 -12.51 20.19
C ASP A 142 12.60 -13.02 19.19
N ALA A 143 11.65 -13.84 19.66
CA ALA A 143 10.55 -14.32 18.84
C ALA A 143 9.73 -13.16 18.25
N THR A 144 9.48 -12.11 19.04
CA THR A 144 8.80 -10.91 18.55
C THR A 144 9.63 -10.14 17.52
N VAL A 145 10.95 -10.04 17.68
CA VAL A 145 11.83 -9.43 16.66
C VAL A 145 11.82 -10.24 15.35
N GLU A 146 11.78 -11.57 15.44
CA GLU A 146 11.63 -12.44 14.27
C GLU A 146 10.27 -12.22 13.59
N ALA A 147 9.18 -12.15 14.37
CA ALA A 147 7.84 -11.85 13.84
C ALA A 147 7.77 -10.46 13.17
N LEU A 148 8.38 -9.44 13.77
CA LEU A 148 8.52 -8.10 13.18
C LEU A 148 9.29 -8.14 11.86
N THR A 149 10.31 -9.00 11.75
CA THR A 149 11.11 -9.15 10.52
C THR A 149 10.32 -9.83 9.41
N THR A 150 9.53 -10.85 9.75
CA THR A 150 8.60 -11.51 8.81
C THR A 150 7.54 -10.53 8.34
N SER A 151 6.90 -9.81 9.26
CA SER A 151 5.93 -8.75 8.96
C SER A 151 6.49 -7.67 8.04
N ALA A 152 7.70 -7.17 8.32
CA ALA A 152 8.39 -6.20 7.47
C ALA A 152 8.69 -6.76 6.07
N SER A 153 8.97 -8.06 5.97
CA SER A 153 9.18 -8.76 4.69
C SER A 153 7.88 -8.86 3.89
N ASP A 154 6.77 -9.22 4.54
CA ASP A 154 5.45 -9.30 3.92
C ASP A 154 4.98 -7.94 3.40
N LEU A 155 5.13 -6.87 4.20
CA LEU A 155 4.87 -5.51 3.75
C LEU A 155 5.81 -5.09 2.60
N GLY A 156 7.07 -5.55 2.64
CA GLY A 156 8.04 -5.37 1.57
C GLY A 156 7.62 -6.04 0.26
N THR A 157 7.03 -7.24 0.29
CA THR A 157 6.50 -7.90 -0.90
C THR A 157 5.26 -7.17 -1.45
N SER A 158 4.37 -6.72 -0.56
CA SER A 158 3.21 -5.90 -0.93
C SER A 158 3.63 -4.59 -1.60
N LYS A 159 4.64 -3.91 -1.06
CA LYS A 159 5.26 -2.72 -1.69
C LYS A 159 5.81 -3.02 -3.08
N LYS A 160 6.52 -4.14 -3.26
CA LYS A 160 7.01 -4.56 -4.58
C LYS A 160 5.87 -4.82 -5.55
N ARG A 161 4.80 -5.50 -5.12
CA ARG A 161 3.61 -5.76 -5.94
C ARG A 161 2.93 -4.47 -6.38
N ILE A 162 2.77 -3.51 -5.46
CA ILE A 162 2.24 -2.16 -5.76
C ILE A 162 3.12 -1.47 -6.80
N ASN A 163 4.44 -1.44 -6.63
CA ASN A 163 5.34 -0.79 -7.57
C ASN A 163 5.28 -1.42 -8.97
N LEU A 164 5.28 -2.75 -9.06
CA LEU A 164 5.15 -3.46 -10.33
C LEU A 164 3.83 -3.13 -11.02
N GLN A 165 2.73 -3.09 -10.25
CA GLN A 165 1.43 -2.74 -10.79
C GLN A 165 1.39 -1.28 -11.28
N THR A 166 1.95 -0.34 -10.52
CA THR A 166 2.05 1.07 -10.91
C THR A 166 2.81 1.23 -12.23
N THR A 167 3.94 0.54 -12.40
CA THR A 167 4.70 0.54 -13.66
C THR A 167 3.89 -0.09 -14.79
N PHE A 168 3.29 -1.26 -14.59
CA PHE A 168 2.49 -1.93 -15.61
C PHE A 168 1.31 -1.06 -16.08
N VAL A 169 0.60 -0.41 -15.15
CA VAL A 169 -0.50 0.49 -15.48
C VAL A 169 0.00 1.72 -16.23
N GLY A 170 1.16 2.27 -15.85
CA GLY A 170 1.80 3.35 -16.60
C GLY A 170 2.13 2.96 -18.05
N ASP A 171 2.79 1.81 -18.24
CA ASP A 171 3.13 1.30 -19.57
C ASP A 171 1.88 1.02 -20.42
N LEU A 172 0.81 0.51 -19.79
CA LEU A 172 -0.47 0.28 -20.44
C LEU A 172 -1.13 1.60 -20.86
N MET A 173 -1.10 2.62 -20.00
CA MET A 173 -1.61 3.96 -20.34
C MET A 173 -0.88 4.54 -21.55
N ASP A 174 0.46 4.46 -21.57
CA ASP A 174 1.28 4.94 -22.70
C ASP A 174 1.01 4.15 -23.99
N ALA A 175 0.78 2.85 -23.89
CA ALA A 175 0.42 2.02 -25.03
C ALA A 175 -0.98 2.37 -25.58
N ILE A 176 -1.94 2.62 -24.70
CA ILE A 176 -3.29 3.05 -25.07
C ILE A 176 -3.26 4.44 -25.70
N GLU A 177 -2.50 5.39 -25.15
CA GLU A 177 -2.36 6.74 -25.72
C GLU A 177 -1.81 6.68 -27.15
N ARG A 178 -0.76 5.89 -27.38
CA ARG A 178 -0.23 5.64 -28.73
C ARG A 178 -1.23 4.93 -29.64
N GLY A 179 -1.97 3.96 -29.11
CA GLY A 179 -2.99 3.22 -29.87
C GLY A 179 -4.16 4.10 -30.30
N ILE A 180 -4.68 4.94 -29.39
CA ILE A 180 -5.73 5.91 -29.68
C ILE A 180 -5.19 6.98 -30.63
N GLY A 181 -3.98 7.50 -30.40
CA GLY A 181 -3.30 8.42 -31.31
C GLY A 181 -3.25 7.86 -32.73
N LYS A 182 -2.91 6.58 -32.94
CA LYS A 182 -2.96 5.96 -34.28
C LYS A 182 -4.34 5.86 -34.89
N LEU A 183 -5.41 5.80 -34.09
CA LEU A 183 -6.79 5.71 -34.56
C LEU A 183 -7.44 7.07 -34.78
N VAL A 184 -6.93 8.12 -34.14
CA VAL A 184 -7.55 9.45 -34.11
C VAL A 184 -6.68 10.51 -34.79
N ASP A 185 -5.35 10.37 -34.75
CA ASP A 185 -4.43 11.29 -35.42
C ASP A 185 -4.57 11.12 -36.93
N ALA A 186 -4.97 12.21 -37.58
CA ALA A 186 -4.98 12.28 -39.02
C ALA A 186 -3.54 12.32 -39.56
N ASP A 187 -3.26 11.55 -40.61
CA ASP A 187 -2.01 11.68 -41.34
C ASP A 187 -2.02 13.02 -42.10
N MET A 188 -1.22 13.97 -41.62
CA MET A 188 -1.12 15.32 -42.19
C MET A 188 -0.67 15.30 -43.66
N THR A 189 0.02 14.25 -44.12
CA THR A 189 0.48 14.10 -45.50
C THR A 189 -0.67 13.70 -46.44
N GLU A 190 -1.52 12.78 -46.00
CA GLU A 190 -2.73 12.41 -46.75
C GLU A 190 -3.73 13.56 -46.76
N GLU A 191 -3.97 14.19 -45.60
CA GLU A 191 -4.94 15.28 -45.49
C GLU A 191 -4.48 16.54 -46.24
N SER A 192 -3.17 16.85 -46.26
CA SER A 192 -2.64 17.95 -47.07
C SER A 192 -2.73 17.70 -48.57
N THR A 193 -2.50 16.46 -49.01
CA THR A 193 -2.68 16.07 -50.42
C THR A 193 -4.16 16.10 -50.81
N ARG A 194 -5.04 15.62 -49.93
CA ARG A 194 -6.50 15.68 -50.10
C ARG A 194 -6.99 17.12 -50.18
N LEU A 195 -6.49 18.00 -49.32
CA LEU A 195 -6.79 19.43 -49.33
C LEU A 195 -6.36 20.08 -50.65
N GLN A 196 -5.15 19.81 -51.13
CA GLN A 196 -4.67 20.31 -52.42
C GLN A 196 -5.53 19.80 -53.58
N ALA A 197 -5.89 18.52 -53.58
CA ALA A 197 -6.79 17.94 -54.59
C ALA A 197 -8.19 18.58 -54.55
N LEU A 198 -8.74 18.83 -53.36
CA LEU A 198 -10.02 19.54 -53.18
C LEU A 198 -9.95 20.98 -53.68
N GLN A 199 -8.86 21.70 -53.42
CA GLN A 199 -8.65 23.05 -53.92
C GLN A 199 -8.59 23.09 -55.46
N VAL A 200 -7.90 22.13 -56.07
CA VAL A 200 -7.86 21.98 -57.55
C VAL A 200 -9.25 21.62 -58.10
N GLN A 201 -9.98 20.71 -57.45
CA GLN A 201 -11.34 20.36 -57.86
C GLN A 201 -12.30 21.55 -57.78
N GLN A 202 -12.20 22.38 -56.74
CA GLN A 202 -12.99 23.61 -56.61
C GLN A 202 -12.62 24.62 -57.70
N GLN A 203 -11.33 24.81 -57.99
CA GLN A 203 -10.87 25.69 -59.06
C GLN A 203 -11.38 25.23 -60.44
N LEU A 204 -11.32 23.93 -60.71
CA LEU A 204 -11.88 23.33 -61.93
C LEU A 204 -13.40 23.48 -61.96
N GLY A 205 -14.08 23.26 -60.84
CA GLY A 205 -15.53 23.45 -60.72
C GLY A 205 -15.95 24.88 -61.09
N VAL A 206 -15.28 25.89 -60.54
CA VAL A 206 -15.53 27.31 -60.87
C VAL A 206 -15.22 27.60 -62.34
N GLN A 207 -14.12 27.08 -62.87
CA GLN A 207 -13.77 27.26 -64.28
C GLN A 207 -14.79 26.60 -65.21
N SER A 208 -15.26 25.39 -64.91
CA SER A 208 -16.30 24.68 -65.64
C SER A 208 -17.63 25.43 -65.60
N LEU A 209 -17.98 26.02 -64.46
CA LEU A 209 -19.19 26.83 -64.30
C LEU A 209 -19.10 28.14 -65.09
N SER A 210 -17.92 28.76 -65.14
CA SER A 210 -17.62 29.93 -65.99
C SER A 210 -17.72 29.59 -67.48
N ILE A 211 -17.16 28.45 -67.92
CA ILE A 211 -17.25 27.97 -69.31
C ILE A 211 -18.69 27.61 -69.69
N ALA A 212 -19.44 26.95 -68.80
CA ALA A 212 -20.84 26.61 -69.02
C ALA A 212 -21.70 27.88 -69.18
N ASN A 213 -21.49 28.89 -68.32
CA ASN A 213 -22.17 30.19 -68.45
C ASN A 213 -21.73 30.97 -69.71
N GLY A 214 -20.45 30.90 -70.10
CA GLY A 214 -19.94 31.51 -71.32
C GLY A 214 -20.52 30.88 -72.59
N ASN A 215 -20.57 29.55 -72.67
CA ASN A 215 -21.18 28.82 -73.79
C ASN A 215 -22.69 29.10 -73.90
N ALA A 216 -23.41 29.21 -72.78
CA ALA A 216 -24.82 29.61 -72.81
C ALA A 216 -25.03 31.01 -73.43
N GLN A 217 -24.10 31.95 -73.19
CA GLN A 217 -24.13 33.28 -73.81
C GLN A 217 -23.75 33.25 -75.30
N THR A 218 -22.79 32.42 -75.72
CA THR A 218 -22.44 32.23 -77.14
C THR A 218 -23.60 31.62 -77.94
N ILE A 219 -24.31 30.64 -77.36
CA ILE A 219 -25.52 30.07 -77.95
C ILE A 219 -26.61 31.15 -78.10
N LEU A 220 -26.79 32.01 -77.10
CA LEU A 220 -27.76 33.11 -77.18
C LEU A 220 -27.41 34.14 -78.28
N SER A 221 -26.12 34.34 -78.58
CA SER A 221 -25.67 35.21 -79.66
C SER A 221 -25.89 34.65 -81.07
N LEU A 222 -25.98 33.32 -81.21
CA LEU A 222 -26.28 32.63 -82.47
C LEU A 222 -27.78 32.68 -82.84
N PHE A 223 -28.64 33.03 -81.89
CA PHE A 223 -30.08 33.26 -82.11
C PHE A 223 -30.45 34.74 -82.20
N ARG A 224 -29.47 35.63 -82.41
CA ARG A 224 -29.65 37.06 -82.70
C ARG A 224 -29.33 37.38 -84.15
#